data_AF-A0A1V8U591-F1
#
_entry.id   AF-A0A1V8U591-F1
#
_cell.length_a   1.000
_cell.length_b   1.000
_cell.length_c   1.000
_cell.angle_alpha   90.00
_cell.angle_beta   90.00
_cell.angle_gamma   90.00
#
_symmetry.space_group_name_H-M   'P 1'
#
loop_
_entity.id
_entity.type
_entity.pdbx_description
1 polymer ?
#
loop_
_entity_poly.entity_id
_entity_poly.type
_entity_poly.pdbx_seq_one_letter_code
_entity_poly.pdbx_strand_id
1 'polypeptide(L)'
;MSAHAAAIDNELPTAFTSLAHARNYCSTWLSRLFHFMRGTSDAYKFRDPGDVPIEAYAAAQQLQQRFIDIDRLILEFTQRPTLRLTIREQNGLSMLRARAKVDSILSAAALYSESTVFDRYLEVFEEIYVICKYVLDSEPADRRLFAASLDDGLLYPLYFTVVCCRDSRLRHAALAAMKKLPSRDGIWHVEALSGLAESVVAYEEEGIDIRTPLCSDIPEWRRVLGTAFDALGNAAPHNKATCINGHFRTRPNGMDGEWVETKRTIECNNSRRPDLSILRRPWDLCDASNAMHATDSPPRITEIDANIAVAGSINMNASITLAA
;
A
#
# COMPACT_ATOMS: atom_id res chain seq x y z
N MET A 1 -25.42 12.61 -10.83
CA MET A 1 -24.35 13.61 -11.03
C MET A 1 -23.24 12.97 -11.85
N SER A 2 -22.85 13.59 -12.97
CA SER A 2 -21.77 13.12 -13.85
C SER A 2 -20.41 13.23 -13.15
N ALA A 3 -19.44 12.38 -13.50
CA ALA A 3 -18.05 12.46 -13.04
C ALA A 3 -17.40 13.84 -13.28
N HIS A 4 -17.94 14.61 -14.21
CA HIS A 4 -17.50 15.97 -14.53
C HIS A 4 -17.85 17.00 -13.43
N ALA A 5 -18.93 16.81 -12.67
CA ALA A 5 -19.32 17.73 -11.60
C ALA A 5 -18.41 17.61 -10.36
N ALA A 6 -18.01 16.39 -10.01
CA ALA A 6 -17.11 16.14 -8.88
C ALA A 6 -15.68 16.71 -9.08
N ALA A 7 -15.26 16.92 -10.32
CA ALA A 7 -13.93 17.45 -10.64
C ALA A 7 -13.82 18.96 -10.35
N ILE A 8 -14.92 19.70 -10.49
CA ILE A 8 -14.93 21.17 -10.42
C ILE A 8 -15.32 21.65 -9.02
N ASP A 9 -16.21 20.94 -8.31
CA ASP A 9 -16.60 21.33 -6.96
C ASP A 9 -15.57 20.89 -5.91
N ASN A 10 -15.23 21.82 -5.01
CA ASN A 10 -14.41 21.55 -3.81
C ASN A 10 -15.24 20.96 -2.65
N GLU A 11 -16.49 20.59 -2.91
CA GLU A 11 -17.43 20.08 -1.93
C GLU A 11 -17.55 18.56 -2.01
N LEU A 12 -17.73 17.94 -0.84
CA LEU A 12 -18.06 16.52 -0.73
C LEU A 12 -19.59 16.34 -0.84
N PRO A 13 -20.06 15.19 -1.36
CA PRO A 13 -21.48 14.91 -1.41
C PRO A 13 -22.00 14.69 0.01
N THR A 14 -23.28 14.96 0.24
CA THR A 14 -23.93 14.64 1.52
C THR A 14 -24.01 13.14 1.78
N ALA A 15 -24.02 12.33 0.71
CA ALA A 15 -24.09 10.87 0.79
C ALA A 15 -23.61 10.23 -0.52
N PHE A 16 -22.90 9.10 -0.44
CA PHE A 16 -22.66 8.27 -1.62
C PHE A 16 -23.91 7.50 -2.03
N THR A 17 -24.02 7.22 -3.33
CA THR A 17 -25.19 6.55 -3.93
C THR A 17 -24.84 5.23 -4.60
N SER A 18 -23.55 4.98 -4.87
CA SER A 18 -23.05 3.73 -5.45
C SER A 18 -21.56 3.59 -5.17
N LEU A 19 -21.03 2.37 -5.34
CA LEU A 19 -19.58 2.11 -5.28
C LEU A 19 -18.81 2.96 -6.29
N ALA A 20 -19.32 3.07 -7.53
CA ALA A 20 -18.70 3.89 -8.57
C ALA A 20 -18.65 5.38 -8.17
N HIS A 21 -19.71 5.87 -7.52
CA HIS A 21 -19.76 7.24 -7.02
C HIS A 21 -18.68 7.47 -5.94
N ALA A 22 -18.56 6.57 -4.95
CA ALA A 22 -17.51 6.65 -3.93
C ALA A 22 -16.09 6.59 -4.53
N ARG A 23 -15.86 5.64 -5.45
CA ARG A 23 -14.57 5.48 -6.14
C ARG A 23 -14.15 6.75 -6.87
N ASN A 24 -15.06 7.37 -7.62
CA ASN A 24 -14.76 8.58 -8.38
C ASN A 24 -14.31 9.71 -7.44
N TYR A 25 -14.96 9.89 -6.29
CA TYR A 25 -14.53 10.87 -5.30
C TYR A 25 -13.15 10.55 -4.73
N CYS A 26 -12.87 9.30 -4.34
CA CYS A 26 -11.53 8.90 -3.91
C CYS A 26 -10.47 9.24 -4.97
N SER A 27 -10.69 8.89 -6.24
CA SER A 27 -9.75 9.18 -7.33
C SER A 27 -9.55 10.68 -7.57
N THR A 28 -10.62 11.48 -7.55
CA THR A 28 -10.54 12.94 -7.72
C THR A 28 -9.73 13.59 -6.59
N TRP A 29 -10.02 13.23 -5.34
CA TRP A 29 -9.31 13.79 -4.19
C TRP A 29 -7.87 13.31 -4.10
N LEU A 30 -7.59 12.06 -4.50
CA LEU A 30 -6.23 11.56 -4.66
C LEU A 30 -5.41 12.39 -5.66
N SER A 31 -6.04 12.76 -6.78
CA SER A 31 -5.39 13.58 -7.81
C SER A 31 -5.05 14.98 -7.26
N ARG A 32 -5.96 15.56 -6.45
CA ARG A 32 -5.72 16.82 -5.73
C ARG A 32 -4.57 16.70 -4.72
N LEU A 33 -4.52 15.62 -3.96
CA LEU A 33 -3.42 15.33 -3.04
C LEU A 33 -2.09 15.26 -3.78
N PHE A 34 -1.99 14.49 -4.87
CA PHE A 34 -0.74 14.41 -5.63
C PHE A 34 -0.34 15.74 -6.29
N HIS A 35 -1.31 16.54 -6.73
CA HIS A 35 -1.01 17.89 -7.22
C HIS A 35 -0.45 18.77 -6.10
N PHE A 36 -1.04 18.74 -4.90
CA PHE A 36 -0.52 19.46 -3.74
C PHE A 36 0.88 18.97 -3.34
N MET A 37 1.10 17.66 -3.31
CA MET A 37 2.41 17.08 -3.00
C MET A 37 3.49 17.57 -3.96
N ARG A 38 3.27 17.41 -5.26
CA ARG A 38 4.25 17.79 -6.29
C ARG A 38 4.42 19.30 -6.46
N GLY A 39 3.34 20.05 -6.28
CA GLY A 39 3.32 21.50 -6.52
C GLY A 39 3.76 22.33 -5.32
N THR A 40 3.65 21.79 -4.10
CA THR A 40 3.91 22.54 -2.87
C THR A 40 4.77 21.73 -1.91
N SER A 41 4.32 20.52 -1.58
CA SER A 41 4.88 19.75 -0.47
C SER A 41 6.32 19.30 -0.67
N ASP A 42 6.66 18.85 -1.88
CA ASP A 42 7.97 18.30 -2.21
C ASP A 42 9.11 19.32 -2.01
N ALA A 43 8.82 20.61 -2.15
CA ALA A 43 9.78 21.68 -1.89
C ALA A 43 10.23 21.67 -0.42
N TYR A 44 9.29 21.50 0.50
CA TYR A 44 9.55 21.52 1.93
C TYR A 44 9.99 20.15 2.46
N LYS A 45 9.35 19.07 1.99
CA LYS A 45 9.65 17.72 2.46
C LYS A 45 11.06 17.25 2.06
N PHE A 46 11.48 17.58 0.84
CA PHE A 46 12.72 17.00 0.27
C PHE A 46 13.85 18.00 0.04
N ARG A 47 13.58 19.30 -0.15
CA ARG A 47 14.61 20.28 -0.49
C ARG A 47 14.99 21.16 0.69
N ASP A 48 14.04 21.94 1.20
CA ASP A 48 14.27 22.95 2.23
C ASP A 48 13.31 22.73 3.41
N PRO A 49 13.66 21.82 4.34
CA PRO A 49 12.85 21.56 5.53
C PRO A 49 12.71 22.82 6.39
N GLY A 50 11.47 23.14 6.78
CA GLY A 50 11.18 24.33 7.58
C GLY A 50 10.54 25.46 6.78
N ASP A 51 10.25 26.57 7.46
CA ASP A 51 9.66 27.80 6.90
C ASP A 51 8.43 27.58 6.00
N VAL A 52 7.65 26.54 6.31
CA VAL A 52 6.44 26.18 5.57
C VAL A 52 5.37 27.25 5.83
N PRO A 53 4.82 27.89 4.78
CA PRO A 53 3.75 28.87 4.92
C PRO A 53 2.52 28.29 5.61
N ILE A 54 1.84 29.09 6.42
CA ILE A 54 0.64 28.66 7.15
C ILE A 54 -0.46 28.19 6.19
N GLU A 55 -0.53 28.76 5.00
CA GLU A 55 -1.47 28.39 3.94
C GLU A 55 -1.24 26.96 3.44
N ALA A 56 0.02 26.53 3.36
CA ALA A 56 0.35 25.15 2.97
C ALA A 56 -0.11 24.16 4.05
N TYR A 57 0.12 24.46 5.33
CA TYR A 57 -0.40 23.64 6.43
C TYR A 57 -1.93 23.60 6.43
N ALA A 58 -2.60 24.74 6.21
CA ALA A 58 -4.05 24.79 6.10
C ALA A 58 -4.56 23.93 4.94
N ALA A 59 -3.90 23.96 3.78
CA ALA A 59 -4.23 23.12 2.63
C ALA A 59 -4.05 21.62 2.91
N ALA A 60 -2.94 21.24 3.55
CA ALA A 60 -2.67 19.85 3.97
C ALA A 60 -3.73 19.34 4.96
N GLN A 61 -4.09 20.15 5.96
CA GLN A 61 -5.16 19.83 6.92
C GLN A 61 -6.53 19.72 6.27
N GLN A 62 -6.86 20.60 5.31
CA GLN A 62 -8.09 20.49 4.55
C GLN A 62 -8.14 19.19 3.74
N LEU A 63 -7.05 18.81 3.06
CA LEU A 63 -6.98 17.52 2.35
C LEU A 63 -7.16 16.34 3.31
N GLN A 64 -6.46 16.34 4.44
CA GLN A 64 -6.61 15.32 5.47
C GLN A 64 -8.06 15.18 5.92
N GLN A 65 -8.70 16.30 6.27
CA GLN A 65 -10.09 16.31 6.73
C GLN A 65 -11.05 15.76 5.66
N ARG A 66 -10.79 16.09 4.39
CA ARG A 66 -11.62 15.60 3.27
C ARG A 66 -11.51 14.08 3.11
N PHE A 67 -10.35 13.48 3.28
CA PHE A 67 -10.21 12.03 3.26
C PHE A 67 -10.85 11.35 4.48
N ILE A 68 -10.80 11.97 5.67
CA ILE A 68 -11.54 11.50 6.86
C ILE A 68 -13.05 11.50 6.59
N ASP A 69 -13.57 12.59 6.01
CA ASP A 69 -14.99 12.69 5.64
C ASP A 69 -15.39 11.67 4.56
N ILE A 70 -14.52 11.41 3.57
CA ILE A 70 -14.75 10.38 2.56
C ILE A 70 -14.84 8.99 3.21
N ASP A 71 -13.92 8.61 4.10
CA ASP A 71 -13.99 7.33 4.82
C ASP A 71 -15.31 7.19 5.60
N ARG A 72 -15.69 8.25 6.31
CA ARG A 72 -16.97 8.30 7.04
C ARG A 72 -18.17 8.11 6.12
N LEU A 73 -18.23 8.83 5.00
CA LEU A 73 -19.33 8.73 4.03
C LEU A 73 -19.39 7.33 3.38
N ILE A 74 -18.25 6.67 3.15
CA ILE A 74 -18.20 5.29 2.67
C ILE A 74 -18.73 4.33 3.73
N LEU A 75 -18.35 4.52 4.99
CA LEU A 75 -18.85 3.71 6.10
C LEU A 75 -20.37 3.85 6.25
N GLU A 76 -20.88 5.09 6.28
CA GLU A 76 -22.32 5.39 6.35
C GLU A 76 -23.08 4.77 5.18
N PHE A 77 -22.51 4.82 3.95
CA PHE A 77 -23.09 4.16 2.79
C PHE A 77 -23.17 2.64 2.99
N THR A 78 -22.10 2.02 3.47
CA THR A 78 -22.01 0.57 3.68
C THR A 78 -22.96 0.06 4.77
N GLN A 79 -23.30 0.90 5.74
CA GLN A 79 -24.20 0.57 6.86
C GLN A 79 -25.70 0.76 6.56
N ARG A 80 -26.07 1.20 5.34
CA ARG A 80 -27.48 1.43 5.00
C ARG A 80 -28.28 0.11 5.01
N PRO A 81 -29.38 0.01 5.80
CA PRO A 81 -30.14 -1.24 5.92
C PRO A 81 -30.77 -1.75 4.61
N THR A 82 -31.07 -0.83 3.68
CA THR A 82 -31.67 -1.15 2.38
C THR A 82 -30.64 -1.55 1.32
N LEU A 83 -29.35 -1.36 1.60
CA LEU A 83 -28.28 -1.62 0.64
C LEU A 83 -27.98 -3.12 0.58
N ARG A 84 -27.98 -3.66 -0.64
CA ARG A 84 -27.57 -5.04 -0.92
C ARG A 84 -26.29 -4.99 -1.72
N LEU A 85 -25.20 -5.43 -1.12
CA LEU A 85 -23.88 -5.49 -1.75
C LEU A 85 -23.50 -6.95 -2.00
N THR A 86 -22.93 -7.19 -3.17
CA THR A 86 -22.15 -8.41 -3.40
C THR A 86 -20.88 -8.39 -2.54
N ILE A 87 -20.29 -9.56 -2.28
CA ILE A 87 -19.01 -9.68 -1.56
C ILE A 87 -17.94 -8.80 -2.23
N ARG A 88 -17.90 -8.79 -3.57
CA ARG A 88 -16.98 -7.98 -4.35
C ARG A 88 -17.19 -6.47 -4.13
N GLU A 89 -18.43 -6.00 -4.11
CA GLU A 89 -18.71 -4.58 -3.84
C GLU A 89 -18.38 -4.21 -2.39
N GLN A 90 -18.66 -5.09 -1.43
CA GLN A 90 -18.28 -4.89 -0.03
C GLN A 90 -16.75 -4.80 0.12
N ASN A 91 -16.01 -5.67 -0.55
CA ASN A 91 -14.55 -5.64 -0.59
C ASN A 91 -14.03 -4.38 -1.29
N GLY A 92 -14.64 -3.98 -2.39
CA GLY A 92 -14.34 -2.72 -3.08
C GLY A 92 -14.51 -1.49 -2.19
N LEU A 93 -15.63 -1.39 -1.47
CA LEU A 93 -15.88 -0.30 -0.50
C LEU A 93 -14.89 -0.34 0.67
N SER A 94 -14.60 -1.53 1.19
CA SER A 94 -13.59 -1.71 2.25
C SER A 94 -12.23 -1.19 1.79
N MET A 95 -11.82 -1.50 0.56
CA MET A 95 -10.56 -0.98 0.02
C MET A 95 -10.57 0.53 -0.24
N LEU A 96 -11.71 1.11 -0.62
CA LEU A 96 -11.85 2.58 -0.70
C LEU A 96 -11.67 3.24 0.66
N ARG A 97 -12.15 2.60 1.74
CA ARG A 97 -11.92 3.07 3.12
C ARG A 97 -10.45 3.00 3.51
N ALA A 98 -9.79 1.86 3.26
CA ALA A 98 -8.35 1.72 3.50
C ALA A 98 -7.56 2.79 2.72
N ARG A 99 -7.92 3.04 1.46
CA ARG A 99 -7.28 4.07 0.65
C ARG A 99 -7.49 5.48 1.21
N ALA A 100 -8.72 5.84 1.58
CA ALA A 100 -9.01 7.13 2.19
C ALA A 100 -8.20 7.34 3.49
N LYS A 101 -8.00 6.29 4.29
CA LYS A 101 -7.14 6.35 5.49
C LYS A 101 -5.66 6.54 5.16
N VAL A 102 -5.14 5.85 4.14
CA VAL A 102 -3.77 6.08 3.66
C VAL A 102 -3.59 7.53 3.20
N ASP A 103 -4.52 8.01 2.37
CA ASP A 103 -4.45 9.35 1.79
C ASP A 103 -4.64 10.45 2.85
N SER A 104 -5.39 10.19 3.94
CA SER A 104 -5.48 11.11 5.06
C SER A 104 -4.16 11.23 5.83
N ILE A 105 -3.46 10.11 6.06
CA ILE A 105 -2.13 10.11 6.69
C ILE A 105 -1.13 10.84 5.79
N LEU A 106 -1.11 10.54 4.48
CA LEU A 106 -0.25 11.21 3.51
C LEU A 106 -0.48 12.72 3.50
N SER A 107 -1.74 13.16 3.47
CA SER A 107 -2.08 14.58 3.52
C SER A 107 -1.53 15.25 4.78
N ALA A 108 -1.66 14.59 5.93
CA ALA A 108 -1.22 15.12 7.21
C ALA A 108 0.30 15.17 7.37
N ALA A 109 1.01 14.20 6.76
CA ALA A 109 2.46 14.07 6.79
C ALA A 109 3.15 14.81 5.63
N ALA A 110 2.39 15.36 4.68
CA ALA A 110 2.91 15.84 3.40
C ALA A 110 4.05 16.87 3.57
N LEU A 111 3.90 17.79 4.54
CA LEU A 111 4.84 18.90 4.76
C LEU A 111 5.92 18.59 5.80
N TYR A 112 5.87 17.41 6.43
CA TYR A 112 6.82 17.03 7.46
C TYR A 112 7.99 16.30 6.81
N SER A 113 9.20 16.73 7.16
CA SER A 113 10.41 16.13 6.65
C SER A 113 10.73 14.83 7.40
N GLU A 114 10.45 14.79 8.70
CA GLU A 114 10.67 13.66 9.58
C GLU A 114 9.57 12.60 9.43
N SER A 115 9.99 11.34 9.30
CA SER A 115 9.11 10.18 9.30
C SER A 115 8.48 9.89 10.67
N THR A 116 9.07 10.35 11.77
CA THR A 116 8.47 10.23 13.12
C THR A 116 7.03 10.76 13.21
N VAL A 117 6.65 11.67 12.30
CA VAL A 117 5.30 12.20 12.17
C VAL A 117 4.22 11.11 12.04
N PHE A 118 4.57 9.97 11.42
CA PHE A 118 3.66 8.86 11.15
C PHE A 118 3.22 8.13 12.43
N ASP A 119 3.99 8.21 13.51
CA ASP A 119 3.67 7.54 14.79
C ASP A 119 2.38 8.04 15.42
N ARG A 120 1.95 9.26 15.07
CA ARG A 120 0.67 9.81 15.53
C ARG A 120 -0.54 9.08 14.96
N TYR A 121 -0.33 8.19 13.99
CA TYR A 121 -1.38 7.50 13.23
C TYR A 121 -1.35 5.98 13.41
N LEU A 122 -0.71 5.46 14.47
CA LEU A 122 -0.63 4.01 14.72
C LEU A 122 -2.00 3.32 14.72
N GLU A 123 -3.01 3.93 15.35
CA GLU A 123 -4.38 3.42 15.36
C GLU A 123 -4.96 3.33 13.93
N VAL A 124 -4.73 4.36 13.12
CA VAL A 124 -5.21 4.41 11.73
C VAL A 124 -4.47 3.37 10.86
N PHE A 125 -3.17 3.16 11.06
CA PHE A 125 -2.43 2.07 10.42
C PHE A 125 -3.00 0.71 10.79
N GLU A 126 -3.36 0.49 12.05
CA GLU A 126 -3.97 -0.76 12.49
C GLU A 126 -5.34 -0.98 11.83
N GLU A 127 -6.15 0.07 11.71
CA GLU A 127 -7.41 0.01 10.95
C GLU A 127 -7.19 -0.33 9.46
N ILE A 128 -6.19 0.29 8.82
CA ILE A 128 -5.81 -0.02 7.42
C ILE A 128 -5.46 -1.50 7.31
N TYR A 129 -4.62 -2.02 8.21
CA TYR A 129 -4.22 -3.42 8.22
C TYR A 129 -5.41 -4.37 8.43
N VAL A 130 -6.30 -4.06 9.39
CA VAL A 130 -7.50 -4.87 9.67
C VAL A 130 -8.41 -4.94 8.46
N ILE A 131 -8.65 -3.82 7.78
CA ILE A 131 -9.43 -3.78 6.53
C ILE A 131 -8.76 -4.64 5.45
N CYS A 132 -7.46 -4.46 5.24
CA CYS A 132 -6.71 -5.23 4.23
C CYS A 132 -6.75 -6.73 4.52
N LYS A 133 -6.62 -7.10 5.80
CA LYS A 133 -6.68 -8.49 6.25
C LYS A 133 -8.07 -9.10 6.03
N TYR A 134 -9.13 -8.37 6.35
CA TYR A 134 -10.51 -8.81 6.08
C TYR A 134 -10.71 -9.14 4.60
N VAL A 135 -10.30 -8.24 3.71
CA VAL A 135 -10.42 -8.46 2.26
C VAL A 135 -9.55 -9.64 1.81
N LEU A 136 -8.31 -9.74 2.31
CA LEU A 136 -7.38 -10.82 2.00
C LEU A 136 -7.92 -12.21 2.40
N ASP A 137 -8.58 -12.30 3.55
CA ASP A 137 -9.15 -13.54 4.10
C ASP A 137 -10.50 -13.90 3.42
N SER A 138 -11.20 -12.91 2.84
CA SER A 138 -12.49 -13.11 2.15
C SER A 138 -12.38 -13.55 0.69
N GLU A 139 -11.21 -13.38 0.06
CA GLU A 139 -11.00 -13.64 -1.37
C GLU A 139 -10.08 -14.84 -1.63
N PRO A 140 -10.38 -15.66 -2.66
CA PRO A 140 -9.49 -16.74 -3.05
C PRO A 140 -8.15 -16.17 -3.54
N ALA A 141 -7.08 -16.96 -3.39
CA ALA A 141 -5.71 -16.49 -3.55
C ALA A 141 -5.43 -15.81 -4.90
N ASP A 142 -6.10 -16.25 -5.96
CA ASP A 142 -5.99 -15.74 -7.33
C ASP A 142 -6.64 -14.37 -7.55
N ARG A 143 -7.56 -13.95 -6.67
CA ARG A 143 -8.31 -12.68 -6.81
C ARG A 143 -7.83 -11.57 -5.87
N ARG A 144 -6.92 -11.86 -4.93
CA ARG A 144 -6.52 -10.92 -3.86
C ARG A 144 -5.94 -9.60 -4.35
N LEU A 145 -5.24 -9.56 -5.49
CA LEU A 145 -4.70 -8.30 -6.02
C LEU A 145 -5.78 -7.38 -6.61
N PHE A 146 -6.70 -7.95 -7.38
CA PHE A 146 -7.71 -7.22 -8.14
C PHE A 146 -9.10 -7.31 -7.49
N ALA A 147 -9.17 -7.78 -6.24
CA ALA A 147 -10.41 -7.98 -5.49
C ALA A 147 -11.23 -6.68 -5.38
N ALA A 148 -10.56 -5.54 -5.39
CA ALA A 148 -11.18 -4.22 -5.32
C ALA A 148 -11.14 -3.49 -6.66
N SER A 149 -12.16 -2.66 -6.89
CA SER A 149 -12.29 -1.79 -8.06
C SER A 149 -11.28 -0.62 -8.12
N LEU A 150 -10.10 -0.80 -7.52
CA LEU A 150 -9.01 0.16 -7.42
C LEU A 150 -7.79 -0.35 -8.18
N ASP A 151 -7.11 0.55 -8.89
CA ASP A 151 -5.95 0.22 -9.73
C ASP A 151 -4.76 -0.34 -8.90
N ASP A 152 -4.65 0.04 -7.63
CA ASP A 152 -3.55 -0.36 -6.74
C ASP A 152 -3.88 -1.53 -5.78
N GLY A 153 -5.15 -1.98 -5.75
CA GLY A 153 -5.60 -3.14 -4.96
C GLY A 153 -5.18 -3.14 -3.47
N LEU A 154 -4.92 -4.35 -2.94
CA LEU A 154 -4.38 -4.56 -1.58
C LEU A 154 -2.90 -4.16 -1.44
N LEU A 155 -2.18 -4.01 -2.56
CA LEU A 155 -0.73 -3.88 -2.56
C LEU A 155 -0.30 -2.55 -1.92
N TYR A 156 -0.90 -1.43 -2.35
CA TYR A 156 -0.46 -0.12 -1.90
C TYR A 156 -0.72 0.15 -0.41
N PRO A 157 -1.91 -0.12 0.17
CA PRO A 157 -2.14 0.12 1.60
C PRO A 157 -1.25 -0.75 2.50
N LEU A 158 -0.98 -2.00 2.09
CA LEU A 158 -0.05 -2.88 2.79
C LEU A 158 1.38 -2.35 2.69
N TYR A 159 1.84 -2.00 1.48
CA TYR A 159 3.17 -1.42 1.25
C TYR A 159 3.37 -0.15 2.10
N PHE A 160 2.42 0.78 2.06
CA PHE A 160 2.43 2.01 2.83
C PHE A 160 2.52 1.73 4.34
N THR A 161 1.76 0.75 4.84
CA THR A 161 1.84 0.33 6.24
C THR A 161 3.23 -0.21 6.59
N VAL A 162 3.86 -1.01 5.72
CA VAL A 162 5.20 -1.56 5.97
C VAL A 162 6.27 -0.47 6.02
N VAL A 163 6.26 0.46 5.06
CA VAL A 163 7.35 1.44 4.90
C VAL A 163 7.19 2.67 5.79
N CYS A 164 5.96 3.14 6.04
CA CYS A 164 5.72 4.37 6.81
C CYS A 164 5.53 4.11 8.31
N CYS A 165 4.96 2.98 8.72
CA CYS A 165 4.74 2.68 10.13
C CYS A 165 6.05 2.25 10.81
N ARG A 166 6.36 2.82 11.99
CA ARG A 166 7.53 2.44 12.80
C ARG A 166 7.29 1.33 13.81
N ASP A 167 6.03 0.96 14.06
CA ASP A 167 5.70 -0.15 14.95
C ASP A 167 6.06 -1.48 14.30
N SER A 168 7.06 -2.17 14.87
CA SER A 168 7.62 -3.39 14.27
C SER A 168 6.56 -4.50 14.12
N ARG A 169 5.69 -4.67 15.13
CA ARG A 169 4.63 -5.67 15.09
C ARG A 169 3.72 -5.46 13.87
N LEU A 170 3.25 -4.24 13.66
CA LEU A 170 2.30 -3.93 12.60
C LEU A 170 2.93 -4.00 11.21
N ARG A 171 4.15 -3.46 11.01
CA ARG A 171 4.84 -3.55 9.72
C ARG A 171 5.15 -5.00 9.32
N HIS A 172 5.58 -5.86 10.24
CA HIS A 172 5.89 -7.26 9.93
C HIS A 172 4.60 -8.04 9.63
N ALA A 173 3.51 -7.73 10.33
CA ALA A 173 2.19 -8.29 10.04
C ALA A 173 1.68 -7.88 8.65
N ALA A 174 1.87 -6.61 8.25
CA ALA A 174 1.52 -6.10 6.93
C ALA A 174 2.42 -6.71 5.83
N LEU A 175 3.73 -6.85 6.07
CA LEU A 175 4.67 -7.49 5.15
C LEU A 175 4.31 -8.96 4.90
N ALA A 176 3.96 -9.69 5.96
CA ALA A 176 3.49 -11.06 5.85
C ALA A 176 2.16 -11.18 5.08
N ALA A 177 1.28 -10.17 5.18
CA ALA A 177 0.06 -10.11 4.37
C ALA A 177 0.38 -9.81 2.90
N MET A 178 1.33 -8.92 2.63
CA MET A 178 1.75 -8.55 1.28
C MET A 178 2.36 -9.74 0.52
N LYS A 179 3.16 -10.56 1.22
CA LYS A 179 3.72 -11.82 0.69
C LYS A 179 2.68 -12.92 0.39
N LYS A 180 1.41 -12.74 0.78
CA LYS A 180 0.29 -13.66 0.43
C LYS A 180 -0.47 -13.22 -0.82
N LEU A 181 -0.15 -12.06 -1.37
CA LEU A 181 -0.73 -11.60 -2.62
C LEU A 181 -0.22 -12.47 -3.78
N PRO A 182 -1.04 -12.71 -4.81
CA PRO A 182 -0.66 -13.58 -5.93
C PRO A 182 0.50 -12.99 -6.73
N SER A 183 1.64 -13.68 -6.71
CA SER A 183 2.72 -13.49 -7.69
C SER A 183 2.50 -14.48 -8.83
N ARG A 184 1.87 -14.03 -9.92
CA ARG A 184 1.72 -14.81 -11.16
C ARG A 184 2.49 -14.12 -12.28
N ASP A 185 2.83 -14.87 -13.32
CA ASP A 185 3.45 -14.35 -14.55
C ASP A 185 2.70 -13.08 -15.02
N GLY A 186 3.42 -11.95 -15.04
CA GLY A 186 2.88 -10.65 -15.43
C GLY A 186 2.63 -9.65 -14.29
N ILE A 187 2.69 -10.05 -13.01
CA ILE A 187 2.53 -9.14 -11.85
C ILE A 187 3.82 -9.07 -11.02
N TRP A 188 4.93 -8.81 -11.70
CA TRP A 188 6.26 -8.64 -11.11
C TRP A 188 6.34 -7.49 -10.08
N HIS A 189 5.44 -6.52 -10.17
CA HIS A 189 5.36 -5.39 -9.24
C HIS A 189 5.11 -5.81 -7.78
N VAL A 190 4.40 -6.92 -7.54
CA VAL A 190 4.12 -7.40 -6.17
C VAL A 190 5.37 -7.95 -5.52
N GLU A 191 6.14 -8.75 -6.25
CA GLU A 191 7.40 -9.30 -5.75
C GLU A 191 8.43 -8.19 -5.56
N ALA A 192 8.53 -7.28 -6.52
CA ALA A 192 9.40 -6.12 -6.46
C ALA A 192 9.12 -5.27 -5.21
N LEU A 193 7.85 -4.88 -5.00
CA LEU A 193 7.46 -4.08 -3.84
C LEU A 193 7.56 -4.85 -2.52
N SER A 194 7.35 -6.17 -2.54
CA SER A 194 7.57 -7.03 -1.36
C SER A 194 9.03 -7.10 -0.95
N GLY A 195 9.93 -7.30 -1.90
CA GLY A 195 11.36 -7.29 -1.63
C GLY A 195 11.88 -5.91 -1.22
N LEU A 196 11.34 -4.84 -1.82
CA LEU A 196 11.67 -3.47 -1.44
C LEU A 196 11.22 -3.15 -0.01
N ALA A 197 9.97 -3.48 0.33
CA ALA A 197 9.43 -3.26 1.67
C ALA A 197 10.16 -4.10 2.73
N GLU A 198 10.46 -5.37 2.43
CA GLU A 198 11.30 -6.22 3.30
C GLU A 198 12.69 -5.60 3.53
N SER A 199 13.30 -5.05 2.48
CA SER A 199 14.60 -4.39 2.59
C SER A 199 14.54 -3.11 3.42
N VAL A 200 13.45 -2.34 3.35
CA VAL A 200 13.23 -1.18 4.23
C VAL A 200 13.19 -1.63 5.69
N VAL A 201 12.36 -2.62 6.03
CA VAL A 201 12.26 -3.11 7.41
C VAL A 201 13.60 -3.61 7.92
N ALA A 202 14.30 -4.42 7.10
CA ALA A 202 15.62 -4.92 7.46
C ALA A 202 16.66 -3.80 7.65
N TYR A 203 16.62 -2.74 6.84
CA TYR A 203 17.52 -1.60 6.97
C TYR A 203 17.28 -0.82 8.27
N GLU A 204 16.02 -0.53 8.57
CA GLU A 204 15.67 0.31 9.72
C GLU A 204 15.84 -0.39 11.06
N GLU A 205 15.59 -1.72 11.11
CA GLU A 205 15.70 -2.53 12.33
C GLU A 205 17.11 -3.12 12.52
N GLU A 206 18.05 -2.85 11.61
CA GLU A 206 19.40 -3.39 11.65
C GLU A 206 20.16 -2.96 12.92
N GLY A 207 20.58 -3.95 13.71
CA GLY A 207 21.36 -3.75 14.94
C GLY A 207 20.53 -3.43 16.18
N ILE A 208 19.19 -3.53 16.11
CA ILE A 208 18.32 -3.41 17.28
C ILE A 208 18.17 -4.80 17.93
N ASP A 209 18.69 -4.98 19.14
CA ASP A 209 18.62 -6.24 19.90
C ASP A 209 17.30 -6.41 20.68
N ILE A 210 16.19 -5.97 20.07
CA ILE A 210 14.84 -6.09 20.60
C ILE A 210 14.03 -6.88 19.59
N ARG A 211 13.37 -7.95 20.05
CA ARG A 211 12.61 -8.84 19.16
C ARG A 211 11.45 -8.14 18.44
N THR A 212 10.85 -7.14 19.07
CA THR A 212 9.75 -6.36 18.52
C THR A 212 9.94 -4.90 18.92
N PRO A 213 10.79 -4.16 18.18
CA PRO A 213 11.05 -2.75 18.44
C PRO A 213 9.77 -1.92 18.42
N LEU A 214 9.66 -0.99 19.37
CA LEU A 214 8.66 0.08 19.35
C LEU A 214 9.12 1.21 18.43
N CYS A 215 8.22 2.13 18.10
CA CYS A 215 8.58 3.28 17.26
C CYS A 215 9.73 4.12 17.83
N SER A 216 9.83 4.22 19.16
CA SER A 216 10.90 4.92 19.87
C SER A 216 12.27 4.27 19.71
N ASP A 217 12.31 2.97 19.42
CA ASP A 217 13.56 2.20 19.31
C ASP A 217 14.19 2.36 17.93
N ILE A 218 13.42 2.83 16.94
CA ILE A 218 13.87 3.09 15.56
C ILE A 218 14.05 4.60 15.38
N PRO A 219 15.28 5.13 15.51
CA PRO A 219 15.51 6.56 15.47
C PRO A 219 15.31 7.13 14.06
N GLU A 220 15.00 8.42 13.97
CA GLU A 220 14.70 9.10 12.70
C GLU A 220 15.82 8.94 11.66
N TRP A 221 17.09 9.05 12.07
CA TRP A 221 18.23 8.93 11.15
C TRP A 221 18.40 7.54 10.53
N ARG A 222 17.74 6.51 11.06
CA ARG A 222 17.67 5.16 10.46
C ARG A 222 16.59 5.03 9.39
N ARG A 223 15.63 5.95 9.36
CA ARG A 223 14.45 5.85 8.51
C ARG A 223 14.81 5.96 7.03
N VAL A 224 14.23 5.07 6.24
CA VAL A 224 14.26 5.19 4.78
C VAL A 224 13.17 6.18 4.38
N LEU A 225 13.60 7.33 3.84
CA LEU A 225 12.72 8.46 3.50
C LEU A 225 12.28 8.43 2.03
N GLY A 226 12.88 7.57 1.21
CA GLY A 226 12.49 7.39 -0.18
C GLY A 226 12.94 6.04 -0.73
N THR A 227 12.09 5.46 -1.58
CA THR A 227 12.35 4.17 -2.23
C THR A 227 12.09 4.26 -3.71
N ALA A 228 12.96 3.66 -4.52
CA ALA A 228 12.76 3.47 -5.94
C ALA A 228 13.36 2.12 -6.37
N PHE A 229 13.10 1.68 -7.59
CA PHE A 229 13.81 0.55 -8.17
C PHE A 229 14.02 0.78 -9.67
N ASP A 230 15.11 0.23 -10.21
CA ASP A 230 15.36 0.26 -11.65
C ASP A 230 14.20 -0.45 -12.36
N ALA A 231 13.61 0.19 -13.38
CA ALA A 231 12.67 -0.52 -14.26
C ALA A 231 13.37 -1.79 -14.77
N LEU A 232 12.69 -2.94 -14.75
CA LEU A 232 13.22 -4.13 -15.41
C LEU A 232 13.52 -3.71 -16.84
N GLY A 233 14.80 -3.64 -17.20
CA GLY A 233 15.17 -3.42 -18.61
C GLY A 233 14.52 -4.51 -19.47
N ASN A 234 14.65 -4.41 -20.79
CA ASN A 234 14.15 -5.38 -21.78
C ASN A 234 14.67 -6.84 -21.62
N ALA A 235 15.21 -7.23 -20.47
CA ALA A 235 15.41 -8.60 -20.06
C ALA A 235 14.05 -9.28 -19.89
N ALA A 236 13.61 -9.94 -20.96
CA ALA A 236 12.47 -10.84 -20.95
C ALA A 236 12.51 -11.78 -19.72
N PRO A 237 11.37 -12.02 -19.06
CA PRO A 237 11.28 -12.77 -17.79
C PRO A 237 11.38 -14.29 -18.00
N HIS A 238 12.34 -14.75 -18.80
CA HIS A 238 12.55 -16.17 -19.07
C HIS A 238 13.62 -16.81 -18.17
N ASN A 239 14.31 -16.03 -17.32
CA ASN A 239 15.25 -16.56 -16.34
C ASN A 239 14.69 -16.52 -14.91
N LYS A 240 14.79 -17.67 -14.24
CA LYS A 240 14.13 -18.09 -12.99
C LYS A 240 14.46 -17.28 -11.71
N ALA A 241 15.12 -16.13 -11.83
CA ALA A 241 15.34 -15.20 -10.73
C ALA A 241 15.26 -13.78 -11.28
N THR A 242 14.11 -13.14 -11.09
CA THR A 242 13.96 -11.73 -11.42
C THR A 242 14.63 -10.95 -10.29
N CYS A 243 15.77 -10.32 -10.53
CA CYS A 243 16.37 -9.41 -9.56
C CYS A 243 16.02 -7.98 -9.94
N ILE A 244 15.64 -7.17 -8.95
CA ILE A 244 15.54 -5.72 -9.11
C ILE A 244 16.68 -5.06 -8.35
N ASN A 245 17.09 -3.88 -8.79
CA ASN A 245 17.91 -3.03 -7.95
C ASN A 245 17.01 -2.02 -7.25
N GLY A 246 16.88 -2.15 -5.93
CA GLY A 246 16.22 -1.17 -5.08
C GLY A 246 17.18 -0.04 -4.71
N HIS A 247 16.65 1.18 -4.69
CA HIS A 247 17.30 2.40 -4.25
C HIS A 247 16.62 2.89 -2.98
N PHE A 248 17.42 3.18 -1.97
CA PHE A 248 16.97 3.58 -0.64
C PHE A 248 17.63 4.90 -0.27
N ARG A 249 16.81 5.92 0.00
CA ARG A 249 17.27 7.27 0.31
C ARG A 249 17.09 7.55 1.81
N THR A 250 18.14 8.03 2.44
CA THR A 250 18.21 8.33 3.88
C THR A 250 18.88 9.68 4.13
N ARG A 251 18.74 10.18 5.35
CA ARG A 251 19.43 11.36 5.86
C ARG A 251 20.09 11.03 7.22
N PRO A 252 21.25 10.36 7.23
CA PRO A 252 21.86 9.87 8.47
C PRO A 252 22.37 11.00 9.38
N ASN A 253 22.62 12.19 8.83
CA ASN A 253 23.10 13.36 9.57
C ASN A 253 21.97 14.34 9.94
N GLY A 254 20.72 13.85 10.02
CA GLY A 254 19.55 14.67 10.32
C GLY A 254 18.91 15.30 9.08
N MET A 255 17.76 15.96 9.26
CA MET A 255 16.94 16.43 8.13
C MET A 255 17.58 17.56 7.32
N ASP A 256 18.49 18.32 7.90
CA ASP A 256 19.29 19.34 7.21
C ASP A 256 20.55 18.75 6.54
N GLY A 257 20.77 17.44 6.73
CA GLY A 257 21.91 16.71 6.20
C GLY A 257 21.75 16.29 4.73
N GLU A 258 22.85 15.85 4.15
CA GLU A 258 22.89 15.36 2.78
C GLU A 258 22.07 14.07 2.59
N TRP A 259 21.48 13.95 1.39
CA TRP A 259 20.84 12.72 0.95
C TRP A 259 21.89 11.64 0.69
N VAL A 260 21.72 10.49 1.33
CA VAL A 260 22.51 9.28 1.05
C VAL A 260 21.63 8.26 0.35
N GLU A 261 22.04 7.85 -0.85
CA GLU A 261 21.38 6.80 -1.61
C GLU A 261 22.19 5.50 -1.51
N THR A 262 21.53 4.44 -1.07
CA THR A 262 22.08 3.08 -1.05
C THR A 262 21.36 2.23 -2.08
N LYS A 263 22.12 1.53 -2.92
CA LYS A 263 21.59 0.57 -3.90
C LYS A 263 21.73 -0.85 -3.36
N ARG A 264 20.65 -1.65 -3.42
CA ARG A 264 20.69 -3.09 -3.07
C ARG A 264 20.05 -3.92 -4.17
N THR A 265 20.68 -5.04 -4.51
CA THR A 265 20.08 -6.06 -5.37
C THR A 265 19.09 -6.87 -4.54
N ILE A 266 17.85 -6.97 -5.01
CA ILE A 266 16.76 -7.67 -4.35
C ILE A 266 16.36 -8.83 -5.25
N GLU A 267 16.42 -10.03 -4.70
CA GLU A 267 15.95 -11.24 -5.38
C GLU A 267 14.42 -11.33 -5.27
N CYS A 268 13.70 -11.14 -6.38
CA CYS A 268 12.28 -11.45 -6.46
C CYS A 268 12.14 -12.97 -6.60
N ASN A 269 11.99 -13.65 -5.46
CA ASN A 269 11.92 -15.09 -5.40
C ASN A 269 10.56 -15.62 -5.90
N ASN A 270 10.57 -16.30 -7.03
CA ASN A 270 9.41 -17.00 -7.60
C ASN A 270 9.06 -18.31 -6.82
N SER A 271 9.60 -18.53 -5.61
CA SER A 271 9.59 -19.88 -4.98
C SER A 271 9.56 -19.97 -3.44
N ARG A 272 9.65 -18.88 -2.66
CA ARG A 272 9.54 -18.99 -1.20
C ARG A 272 8.09 -18.84 -0.74
N ARG A 273 7.31 -19.92 -0.82
CA ARG A 273 6.25 -20.11 0.18
C ARG A 273 6.97 -20.15 1.54
N PRO A 274 6.64 -19.28 2.51
CA PRO A 274 7.23 -19.42 3.84
C PRO A 274 6.89 -20.81 4.36
N ASP A 275 7.88 -21.53 4.89
CA ASP A 275 7.64 -22.77 5.60
C ASP A 275 6.86 -22.43 6.88
N LEU A 276 5.54 -22.53 6.77
CA LEU A 276 4.62 -22.23 7.86
C LEU A 276 4.74 -23.25 9.01
N SER A 277 5.55 -24.32 8.87
CA SER A 277 5.84 -25.25 9.97
C SER A 277 6.67 -24.61 11.09
N ILE A 278 7.37 -23.51 10.80
CA ILE A 278 8.18 -22.75 11.77
C ILE A 278 7.29 -21.84 12.64
N LEU A 279 6.09 -21.50 12.16
CA LEU A 279 5.07 -20.78 12.91
C LEU A 279 4.06 -21.76 13.51
N ARG A 280 4.52 -22.63 14.44
CA ARG A 280 3.58 -23.32 15.33
C ARG A 280 2.78 -22.26 16.09
N ARG A 281 1.46 -22.27 15.91
CA ARG A 281 0.58 -21.35 16.63
C ARG A 281 0.34 -21.91 18.03
N PRO A 282 0.16 -21.07 19.06
CA PRO A 282 -0.08 -21.51 20.43
C PRO A 282 -1.30 -22.43 20.62
N TRP A 283 -2.20 -22.53 19.63
CA TRP A 283 -3.43 -23.33 19.68
C TRP A 283 -3.39 -24.63 18.86
N ASP A 284 -2.23 -25.01 18.31
CA ASP A 284 -2.08 -26.28 17.56
C ASP A 284 -1.90 -27.52 18.48
N LEU A 285 -2.45 -27.50 19.70
CA LEU A 285 -2.43 -28.63 20.65
C LEU A 285 -3.69 -29.49 20.64
N CYS A 286 -4.60 -29.29 19.68
CA CYS A 286 -5.75 -30.16 19.50
C CYS A 286 -5.58 -30.97 18.21
N ASP A 287 -4.98 -32.15 18.35
CA ASP A 287 -4.98 -33.18 17.32
C ASP A 287 -6.43 -33.57 16.96
N ALA A 288 -6.73 -33.51 15.66
CA ALA A 288 -7.85 -34.21 15.06
C ALA A 288 -7.32 -35.03 13.88
N SER A 289 -6.52 -36.04 14.18
CA SER A 289 -6.32 -37.17 13.28
C SER A 289 -7.68 -37.86 13.11
N ASN A 290 -8.22 -37.81 11.89
CA ASN A 290 -9.11 -38.79 11.24
C ASN A 290 -10.25 -38.11 10.46
N ALA A 291 -10.02 -37.90 9.16
CA ALA A 291 -11.06 -38.09 8.14
C ALA A 291 -10.40 -38.33 6.77
N MET A 292 -10.67 -39.52 6.25
CA MET A 292 -10.08 -40.17 5.09
C MET A 292 -10.60 -39.64 3.75
N HIS A 293 -9.73 -39.73 2.74
CA HIS A 293 -9.95 -40.05 1.32
C HIS A 293 -11.11 -39.40 0.54
N ALA A 294 -10.77 -38.68 -0.53
CA ALA A 294 -11.17 -39.07 -1.90
C ALA A 294 -10.41 -38.25 -2.95
N THR A 295 -9.94 -38.98 -3.96
CA THR A 295 -9.28 -38.57 -5.20
C THR A 295 -10.26 -37.92 -6.17
N ASP A 296 -9.85 -36.87 -6.90
CA ASP A 296 -10.14 -36.73 -8.34
C ASP A 296 -9.34 -35.57 -8.98
N SER A 297 -8.98 -35.77 -10.25
CA SER A 297 -8.10 -34.92 -11.05
C SER A 297 -8.83 -33.69 -11.62
N PRO A 298 -8.18 -32.52 -11.79
CA PRO A 298 -8.81 -31.37 -12.46
C PRO A 298 -8.70 -31.46 -14.00
N PRO A 299 -9.70 -30.98 -14.77
CA PRO A 299 -9.66 -30.97 -16.23
C PRO A 299 -8.84 -29.80 -16.79
N ARG A 300 -8.31 -30.02 -18.00
CA ARG A 300 -7.50 -29.08 -18.80
C ARG A 300 -8.34 -27.93 -19.34
N ILE A 301 -7.80 -26.71 -19.27
CA ILE A 301 -8.36 -25.50 -19.88
C ILE A 301 -7.79 -25.39 -21.30
N THR A 302 -8.65 -25.51 -22.30
CA THR A 302 -8.39 -25.12 -23.70
C THR A 302 -8.91 -23.71 -23.94
N GLU A 303 -8.02 -22.87 -24.49
CA GLU A 303 -8.23 -21.74 -25.40
C GLU A 303 -9.64 -21.13 -25.48
N ILE A 304 -9.79 -19.94 -24.89
CA ILE A 304 -10.61 -18.85 -25.44
C ILE A 304 -9.85 -17.53 -25.23
N ASP A 305 -9.13 -17.16 -26.29
CA ASP A 305 -8.85 -15.83 -26.87
C ASP A 305 -8.76 -14.60 -25.95
N ALA A 306 -7.59 -13.95 -25.83
CA ALA A 306 -6.97 -13.14 -26.88
C ALA A 306 -7.90 -12.04 -27.41
N ASN A 307 -8.18 -11.00 -26.59
CA ASN A 307 -8.68 -9.69 -27.05
C ASN A 307 -8.62 -8.57 -25.99
N ILE A 308 -7.61 -8.56 -25.12
CA ILE A 308 -7.31 -7.40 -24.25
C ILE A 308 -5.84 -7.04 -24.38
N ALA A 309 -5.43 -6.76 -25.61
CA ALA A 309 -4.24 -6.00 -25.92
C ALA A 309 -4.71 -4.90 -26.86
N VAL A 310 -4.20 -3.67 -26.69
CA VAL A 310 -4.61 -2.42 -27.36
C VAL A 310 -5.56 -1.56 -26.52
N ALA A 311 -5.01 -0.98 -25.44
CA ALA A 311 -5.31 0.40 -25.04
C ALA A 311 -4.23 0.90 -24.07
N GLY A 312 -3.55 1.99 -24.42
CA GLY A 312 -2.84 2.82 -23.45
C GLY A 312 -1.33 2.63 -23.34
N SER A 313 -0.61 2.81 -24.45
CA SER A 313 0.82 3.15 -24.41
C SER A 313 1.00 4.44 -23.59
N ILE A 314 1.59 4.34 -22.40
CA ILE A 314 2.11 5.48 -21.65
C ILE A 314 3.61 5.24 -21.48
N ASN A 315 4.38 6.25 -21.90
CA ASN A 315 5.84 6.30 -22.02
C ASN A 315 6.59 5.60 -20.86
N MET A 316 7.22 4.47 -21.16
CA MET A 316 8.19 3.77 -20.32
C MET A 316 9.52 4.55 -20.33
N ASN A 317 9.68 5.56 -19.46
CA ASN A 317 10.99 6.14 -19.15
C ASN A 317 11.03 6.93 -17.82
N ALA A 318 9.97 6.87 -17.01
CA ALA A 318 9.96 7.52 -15.70
C ALA A 318 10.23 6.48 -14.60
N SER A 319 11.33 6.66 -13.86
CA SER A 319 11.52 5.99 -12.57
C SER A 319 10.28 6.20 -11.70
N ILE A 320 9.64 5.11 -11.28
CA ILE A 320 8.54 5.19 -10.33
C ILE A 320 9.18 5.44 -8.96
N THR A 321 9.33 6.73 -8.61
CA THR A 321 9.62 7.14 -7.25
C THR A 321 8.34 6.96 -6.43
N LEU A 322 8.29 5.90 -5.62
CA LEU A 322 7.28 5.77 -4.57
C LEU A 322 7.79 6.59 -3.38
N ALA A 323 7.49 7.88 -3.42
CA ALA A 323 7.65 8.73 -2.24
C ALA A 323 6.61 8.31 -1.20
N ALA A 324 7.09 8.02 0.01
CA ALA A 324 6.29 7.95 1.22
C ALA A 324 5.81 9.35 1.64
#